data_AF-A0A328KPA5-F1
#
_entry.id   AF-A0A328KPA5-F1
#
_cell.length_a   1.000
_cell.length_b   1.000
_cell.length_c   1.000
_cell.angle_alpha   90.00
_cell.angle_beta   90.00
_cell.angle_gamma   90.00
#
_symmetry.space_group_name_H-M   'P 1'
#
loop_
_entity.id
_entity.type
_entity.pdbx_description
1 polymer ?
#
loop_
_entity_poly.entity_id
_entity_poly.type
_entity_poly.pdbx_seq_one_letter_code
_entity_poly.pdbx_strand_id
1 'polypeptide(L)' 'RVITVDKNPAYPVAIQELKEEKHMPEGMQLRQAKYLNNIVEQDHRFIKKRVRSMLGLKSFKTAISI' A
#
# COMPACT_ATOMS: atom_id res chain seq x y z
N ARG A 1 -14.15 8.84 6.89
CA ARG A 1 -13.28 8.56 5.71
C ARG A 1 -13.00 7.06 5.70
N VAL A 2 -12.94 6.39 4.55
CA VAL A 2 -12.83 4.92 4.45
C VAL A 2 -11.50 4.55 3.81
N ILE A 3 -10.74 3.65 4.43
CA ILE A 3 -9.55 3.03 3.82
C ILE A 3 -9.95 1.71 3.21
N THR A 4 -9.53 1.47 1.96
CA THR A 4 -9.68 0.17 1.32
C THR A 4 -8.37 -0.59 1.42
N VAL A 5 -8.43 -1.84 1.90
CA VAL A 5 -7.29 -2.76 1.95
C VAL A 5 -7.65 -4.08 1.27
N ASP A 6 -6.65 -4.92 1.06
CA ASP A 6 -6.87 -6.29 0.60
C ASP A 6 -7.49 -7.17 1.73
N LYS A 7 -7.58 -8.48 1.51
CA LYS A 7 -8.10 -9.43 2.52
C LYS A 7 -6.98 -10.08 3.37
N ASN A 8 -5.81 -9.47 3.44
CA ASN A 8 -4.70 -10.02 4.21
C ASN A 8 -4.99 -9.87 5.72
N PRO A 9 -4.79 -10.96 6.51
CA PRO A 9 -5.03 -10.94 7.95
C PRO A 9 -4.14 -9.97 8.75
N ALA A 10 -3.05 -9.45 8.16
CA ALA A 10 -2.17 -8.49 8.82
C ALA A 10 -2.80 -7.09 9.00
N TYR A 11 -3.68 -6.66 8.08
CA TYR A 11 -4.20 -5.28 8.09
C TYR A 11 -5.09 -4.94 9.30
N PRO A 12 -6.02 -5.80 9.74
CA PRO A 12 -6.83 -5.53 10.93
C PRO A 12 -5.98 -5.31 12.19
N VAL A 13 -4.91 -6.09 12.37
CA VAL A 13 -4.01 -5.97 13.53
C VAL A 13 -3.26 -4.65 13.48
N ALA A 14 -2.61 -4.34 12.35
CA ALA A 14 -1.87 -3.09 12.18
C ALA A 14 -2.77 -1.85 12.30
N ILE A 15 -4.01 -1.91 11.83
CA ILE A 15 -4.96 -0.79 11.94
C ILE A 15 -5.39 -0.57 13.39
N GLN A 16 -5.53 -1.64 14.17
CA GLN A 16 -5.86 -1.54 15.59
C GLN A 16 -4.72 -0.87 16.35
N GLU A 17 -3.48 -1.31 16.13
CA GLU A 17 -2.28 -0.69 16.71
C GLU A 17 -2.17 0.79 16.35
N LEU A 18 -2.37 1.15 15.07
CA LEU A 18 -2.32 2.55 14.62
C LEU A 18 -3.42 3.44 15.23
N LYS A 19 -4.58 2.87 15.59
CA LYS A 19 -5.63 3.59 16.30
C LYS A 19 -5.24 3.82 17.76
N GLU A 20 -4.62 2.84 18.40
CA GLU A 20 -4.13 2.93 19.78
C GLU A 20 -2.99 3.95 19.91
N GLU A 21 -2.07 3.98 18.94
CA GLU A 21 -0.99 4.97 18.84
C GLU A 21 -1.48 6.37 18.44
N LYS A 22 -2.79 6.56 18.20
CA LYS A 22 -3.41 7.82 17.75
C LYS A 22 -2.86 8.35 16.42
N HIS A 23 -2.23 7.49 15.62
CA HIS A 23 -1.78 7.80 14.27
C HIS A 23 -2.92 7.74 13.24
N MET A 24 -4.07 7.17 13.62
CA MET A 24 -5.29 7.17 12.80
C MET A 24 -6.52 7.75 13.53
N PRO A 25 -7.41 8.47 12.83
CA PRO A 25 -8.68 8.92 13.40
C PRO A 25 -9.60 7.75 13.74
N GLU A 26 -10.22 7.77 14.92
CA GLU A 26 -11.10 6.70 15.41
C GLU A 26 -12.31 6.44 14.48
N GLY A 27 -12.84 7.50 13.85
CA GLY A 27 -13.95 7.43 12.90
C GLY A 27 -13.58 6.91 11.50
N MET A 28 -12.35 6.40 11.31
CA MET A 28 -11.93 5.82 10.04
C MET A 28 -12.38 4.35 9.92
N GLN A 29 -13.12 4.07 8.84
CA GLN A 29 -13.63 2.74 8.55
C GLN A 29 -12.67 1.98 7.62
N LEU A 30 -12.59 0.66 7.81
CA LEU A 30 -11.82 -0.24 6.96
C LEU A 30 -12.76 -1.02 6.04
N ARG A 31 -12.47 -1.00 4.74
CA ARG A 31 -13.14 -1.80 3.73
C ARG A 31 -12.17 -2.80 3.14
N GLN A 32 -12.46 -4.09 3.23
CA GLN A 32 -11.67 -5.12 2.56
C GLN A 32 -12.26 -5.40 1.18
N ALA A 33 -11.54 -5.07 0.10
CA ALA A 33 -12.05 -5.23 -1.27
C ALA A 33 -11.00 -5.83 -2.23
N LYS A 34 -11.13 -7.14 -2.51
CA LYS A 34 -10.19 -7.88 -3.37
C LYS A 34 -10.07 -7.32 -4.78
N TYR A 35 -11.16 -6.82 -5.36
CA TYR A 35 -11.18 -6.33 -6.76
C TYR A 35 -10.45 -5.00 -6.94
N LEU A 36 -10.43 -4.15 -5.92
CA LEU A 36 -9.73 -2.86 -5.99
C LEU A 36 -8.21 -3.02 -6.00
N ASN A 37 -7.70 -4.17 -5.53
CA ASN A 37 -6.28 -4.50 -5.65
C ASN A 37 -5.83 -4.61 -7.10
N ASN A 38 -6.69 -5.05 -8.03
CA ASN A 38 -6.30 -5.18 -9.43
C ASN A 38 -5.96 -3.83 -10.05
N ILE A 39 -6.64 -2.75 -9.63
CA ILE A 39 -6.37 -1.38 -10.08
C ILE A 39 -5.02 -0.91 -9.53
N VAL A 40 -4.80 -1.10 -8.23
CA VAL A 40 -3.51 -0.79 -7.58
C VAL A 40 -2.35 -1.54 -8.24
N GLU A 41 -2.54 -2.83 -8.52
CA GLU A 41 -1.55 -3.66 -9.20
C GLU A 41 -1.32 -3.24 -10.67
N GLN A 42 -2.35 -2.70 -11.31
CA GLN A 42 -2.24 -2.14 -12.66
C GLN A 42 -1.46 -0.82 -12.66
N ASP A 43 -1.71 0.07 -11.70
CA ASP A 43 -0.96 1.32 -11.55
C ASP A 43 0.53 1.04 -11.32
N HIS A 44 0.84 0.03 -10.51
CA HIS A 44 2.22 -0.37 -10.24
C HIS A 44 2.93 -1.02 -11.44
N ARG A 45 2.19 -1.44 -12.48
CA ARG A 45 2.74 -2.23 -13.60
C ARG A 45 3.85 -1.50 -14.35
N PHE A 46 3.73 -0.19 -14.53
CA PHE A 46 4.74 0.61 -15.24
C PHE A 46 6.07 0.64 -14.49
N ILE A 47 6.01 0.92 -13.19
CA ILE A 47 7.20 0.95 -12.33
C ILE A 47 7.81 -0.45 -12.26
N LYS A 48 7.00 -1.48 -11.98
CA LYS A 48 7.44 -2.90 -11.95
C LYS A 48 8.12 -3.31 -13.26
N LYS A 49 7.62 -2.86 -14.42
CA LYS A 49 8.23 -3.13 -15.73
C LYS A 49 9.61 -2.46 -15.88
N ARG A 50 9.75 -1.19 -15.47
CA ARG A 50 11.04 -0.47 -15.52
C ARG A 50 12.10 -1.11 -14.63
N VAL A 51 11.72 -1.51 -13.42
CA VAL A 51 12.67 -2.08 -12.46
C VAL A 51 12.96 -3.58 -12.68
N ARG A 52 12.19 -4.29 -13.51
CA ARG A 52 12.30 -5.75 -13.70
C ARG A 52 13.70 -6.21 -14.14
N SER A 53 14.39 -5.42 -14.97
CA SER A 53 15.74 -5.73 -15.45
C SER A 53 16.85 -5.17 -14.55
N MET A 54 16.50 -4.50 -13.46
CA MET A 54 17.44 -3.86 -12.52
C MET A 54 17.63 -4.74 -11.28
N LEU A 55 18.77 -4.61 -10.58
CA LEU A 55 19.02 -5.26 -9.28
C LEU A 55 18.32 -4.53 -8.10
N GLY A 56 17.20 -3.85 -8.37
CA GLY A 56 16.49 -3.01 -7.42
C GLY A 56 17.00 -1.57 -7.33
N LEU A 57 16.25 -0.76 -6.57
CA LEU A 57 16.54 0.65 -6.34
C LEU A 57 17.57 0.78 -5.22
N LYS A 58 18.74 1.37 -5.50
CA LYS A 58 19.86 1.46 -4.54
C LYS A 58 19.88 2.72 -3.70
N SER A 59 19.25 3.80 -4.17
CA SER A 59 19.16 5.06 -3.42
C SER A 59 17.87 5.80 -3.74
N PHE A 60 17.35 6.57 -2.78
CA PHE A 60 16.17 7.40 -2.97
C PHE A 60 16.39 8.48 -4.04
N LYS A 61 17.56 9.11 -4.06
CA LYS A 61 17.91 10.14 -5.06
C LYS A 61 17.76 9.59 -6.49
N THR A 62 18.22 8.37 -6.73
CA THR A 62 18.11 7.70 -8.03
C THR A 62 16.75 7.07 -8.29
N ALA A 63 15.98 6.75 -7.25
CA ALA A 63 14.63 6.20 -7.38
C ALA A 63 13.61 7.25 -7.82
N ILE A 64 13.79 8.50 -7.38
CA ILE A 64 12.92 9.63 -7.74
C ILE A 64 12.99 9.94 -9.25
N SER A 65 14.11 9.64 -9.91
CA SER A 65 14.29 9.87 -11.35
C SER A 65 13.69 8.79 -12.25
N ILE A 66 13.08 7.74 -11.69
CA ILE A 66 12.44 6.64 -12.44
C ILE A 66 10.97 6.93 -12.65
#